data_AF-A0A2S1QWL0-F1
#
_entry.id   AF-A0A2S1QWL0-F1
#
_cell.length_a   1.000
_cell.length_b   1.000
_cell.length_c   1.000
_cell.angle_alpha   90.00
_cell.angle_beta   90.00
_cell.angle_gamma   90.00
#
_symmetry.space_group_name_H-M   'P 1'
#
loop_
_entity.id
_entity.type
_entity.pdbx_description
1 polymer ?
#
loop_
_entity_poly.entity_id
_entity_poly.type
_entity_poly.pdbx_seq_one_letter_code
_entity_poly.pdbx_strand_id
1 'polypeptide(L)'
;MNTTKRDYVKANLSPLNKILNKHGGLENKIKLTKLKPDQIDFLYELMMVHLEGYIEYAREAIFDFHREELQRYLDMPQYKDWKMPVEIHGIKLPEKFEAGCEWELQIGRPWFGATQMGLIMKGWEIDDEYIV
;
A
#
# COMPACT_ATOMS: atom_id res chain seq x y z
N MET A 1 -0.22 27.05 11.54
CA MET A 1 1.05 26.61 10.96
C MET A 1 0.73 25.95 9.62
N ASN A 2 1.31 26.42 8.50
CA ASN A 2 1.22 25.69 7.23
C ASN A 2 2.21 24.53 7.30
N THR A 3 1.71 23.32 7.52
CA THR A 3 2.52 22.10 7.43
C THR A 3 2.96 21.93 5.98
N THR A 4 4.27 21.86 5.72
CA THR A 4 4.74 21.63 4.36
C THR A 4 4.42 20.20 3.92
N LYS A 5 4.35 19.93 2.61
CA LYS A 5 4.20 18.55 2.09
C LYS A 5 5.28 17.62 2.65
N ARG A 6 6.51 18.12 2.80
CA ARG A 6 7.63 17.40 3.41
C ARG A 6 7.37 17.03 4.86
N ASP A 7 6.79 17.94 5.66
CA ASP A 7 6.44 17.67 7.06
C ASP A 7 5.33 16.63 7.17
N TYR A 8 4.32 16.72 6.29
CA TYR A 8 3.26 15.71 6.20
C TYR A 8 3.83 14.34 5.86
N VAL A 9 4.66 14.24 4.82
CA VAL A 9 5.31 12.98 4.43
C VAL A 9 6.17 12.48 5.59
N LYS A 10 6.96 13.32 6.25
CA LYS A 10 7.78 12.90 7.40
C LYS A 10 6.95 12.26 8.52
N ALA A 11 5.80 12.86 8.85
CA ALA A 11 4.92 12.36 9.90
C ALA A 11 4.30 11.00 9.55
N ASN A 12 3.91 10.80 8.29
CA ASN A 12 3.21 9.59 7.84
C ASN A 12 4.14 8.47 7.35
N LEU A 13 5.35 8.82 6.90
CA LEU A 13 6.38 7.87 6.48
C LEU A 13 6.95 7.10 7.67
N SER A 14 6.92 7.66 8.89
CA SER A 14 7.42 6.97 10.09
C SER A 14 6.55 5.76 10.48
N PRO A 15 5.22 5.89 10.65
CA PRO A 15 4.32 4.74 10.78
C PRO A 15 4.42 3.76 9.60
N LEU A 16 4.41 4.27 8.36
CA LEU A 16 4.50 3.43 7.17
C LEU A 16 5.78 2.60 7.13
N ASN A 17 6.93 3.21 7.42
CA ASN A 17 8.22 2.50 7.47
C ASN A 17 8.28 1.42 8.57
N LYS A 18 7.50 1.52 9.65
CA LYS A 18 7.41 0.43 10.64
C LYS A 18 6.74 -0.79 10.03
N ILE A 19 5.69 -0.59 9.24
CA ILE A 19 4.96 -1.64 8.53
C ILE A 19 5.84 -2.22 7.41
N LEU A 20 6.44 -1.38 6.56
CA LEU A 20 7.34 -1.82 5.49
C LEU A 20 8.51 -2.65 6.03
N ASN A 21 9.11 -2.24 7.15
CA ASN A 21 10.21 -2.97 7.79
C ASN A 21 9.78 -4.32 8.40
N LYS A 22 8.50 -4.47 8.77
CA LYS A 22 7.94 -5.76 9.24
C LYS A 22 7.90 -6.79 8.10
N HIS A 23 7.68 -6.34 6.86
CA HIS A 23 7.42 -7.21 5.71
C HIS A 23 8.61 -7.42 4.77
N GLY A 24 9.44 -6.40 4.55
CA GLY A 24 10.63 -6.50 3.68
C GLY A 24 11.92 -5.99 4.31
N GLY A 25 11.95 -5.87 5.64
CA GLY A 25 13.14 -5.42 6.37
C GLY A 25 13.61 -4.01 5.98
N LEU A 26 14.90 -3.76 6.15
CA LEU A 26 15.50 -2.44 5.90
C LEU A 26 15.52 -2.03 4.42
N GLU A 27 15.32 -2.98 3.50
CA GLU A 27 15.33 -2.75 2.05
C GLU A 27 14.05 -2.04 1.58
N ASN A 28 12.91 -2.32 2.20
CA ASN A 28 11.63 -1.67 1.89
C ASN A 28 11.47 -0.29 2.56
N LYS A 29 12.44 0.16 3.37
CA LYS A 29 12.35 1.44 4.08
C LYS A 29 12.62 2.63 3.15
N ILE A 30 11.67 3.55 3.08
CA ILE A 30 11.82 4.82 2.36
C ILE A 30 12.55 5.83 3.26
N LYS A 31 13.68 6.36 2.80
CA LYS A 31 14.49 7.36 3.52
C LYS A 31 14.19 8.76 2.99
N LEU A 32 13.49 9.57 3.78
CA LEU A 32 13.14 10.97 3.42
C LEU A 32 14.34 11.83 3.00
N THR A 33 15.54 11.58 3.53
CA THR A 33 16.77 12.31 3.17
C THR A 33 17.29 11.99 1.78
N LYS A 34 16.89 10.85 1.20
CA LYS A 34 17.25 10.43 -0.16
C LYS A 34 16.21 10.81 -1.21
N LEU A 35 15.08 11.38 -0.79
CA LEU A 35 14.00 11.74 -1.70
C LEU A 35 14.25 13.11 -2.33
N LYS A 36 14.09 13.14 -3.66
CA LYS A 36 14.01 14.38 -4.46
C LYS A 36 12.66 15.10 -4.22
N PRO A 37 12.53 16.38 -4.60
CA PRO A 37 11.29 17.14 -4.39
C PRO A 37 10.04 16.52 -5.03
N ASP A 38 10.16 16.06 -6.28
CA ASP A 38 9.12 15.34 -7.03
C ASP A 38 8.67 14.04 -6.34
N GLN A 39 9.62 13.28 -5.77
CA GLN A 39 9.33 12.10 -4.96
C GLN A 39 8.53 12.42 -3.69
N ILE A 40 8.76 13.60 -3.10
CA ILE A 40 8.03 14.03 -1.91
C ILE A 40 6.62 14.47 -2.29
N ASP A 41 6.48 15.19 -3.41
CA ASP A 41 5.17 15.56 -3.95
C ASP A 41 4.34 14.32 -4.27
N PHE A 42 4.94 13.33 -4.92
CA PHE A 42 4.28 12.07 -5.23
C PHE A 42 3.86 11.30 -3.98
N LEU A 43 4.76 11.11 -3.00
CA LEU A 43 4.41 10.40 -1.77
C LEU A 43 3.33 11.12 -0.97
N TYR A 44 3.35 12.46 -0.99
CA TYR A 44 2.30 13.26 -0.40
C TYR A 44 0.96 12.96 -1.04
N GLU A 45 0.89 12.99 -2.38
CA GLU A 45 -0.33 12.72 -3.15
C GLU A 45 -0.81 11.28 -2.96
N LEU A 46 0.09 10.29 -3.04
CA LEU A 46 -0.21 8.89 -2.76
C LEU A 46 -0.87 8.75 -1.38
N MET A 47 -0.23 9.24 -0.32
CA MET A 47 -0.73 9.09 1.06
C MET A 47 -2.03 9.85 1.32
N MET A 48 -2.21 11.03 0.71
CA MET A 48 -3.37 11.90 0.96
C MET A 48 -4.59 11.55 0.13
N VAL A 49 -4.40 11.01 -1.08
CA VAL A 49 -5.46 10.91 -2.09
C VAL A 49 -5.74 9.47 -2.49
N HIS A 50 -4.70 8.68 -2.76
CA HIS A 50 -4.87 7.41 -3.47
C HIS A 50 -4.75 6.16 -2.59
N LEU A 51 -3.93 6.22 -1.53
CA LEU A 51 -3.48 5.05 -0.79
C LEU A 51 -4.64 4.26 -0.18
N GLU A 52 -5.64 4.94 0.39
CA GLU A 52 -6.80 4.29 0.98
C GLU A 52 -7.62 3.53 -0.07
N GLY A 53 -7.79 4.11 -1.27
CA GLY A 53 -8.48 3.46 -2.39
C GLY A 53 -7.79 2.17 -2.82
N TYR A 54 -6.47 2.18 -2.98
CA TYR A 54 -5.72 0.96 -3.31
C TYR A 54 -5.73 -0.08 -2.18
N ILE A 55 -5.77 0.35 -0.92
CA ILE A 55 -5.92 -0.54 0.24
C ILE A 55 -7.28 -1.24 0.23
N GLU A 56 -8.37 -0.50 -0.01
CA GLU A 56 -9.70 -1.12 -0.11
C GLU A 56 -9.76 -2.09 -1.29
N TYR A 57 -9.26 -1.68 -2.46
CA TYR A 57 -9.21 -2.50 -3.66
C TYR A 57 -8.47 -3.83 -3.42
N ALA A 58 -7.25 -3.75 -2.88
CA ALA A 58 -6.46 -4.95 -2.58
C ALA A 58 -7.11 -5.82 -1.50
N ARG A 59 -7.80 -5.21 -0.53
CA ARG A 59 -8.54 -5.98 0.48
C ARG A 59 -9.66 -6.78 -0.14
N GLU A 60 -10.44 -6.18 -1.03
CA GLU A 60 -11.54 -6.87 -1.71
C GLU A 60 -11.01 -8.02 -2.58
N ALA A 61 -9.97 -7.77 -3.37
CA ALA A 61 -9.38 -8.79 -4.24
C ALA A 61 -8.79 -9.98 -3.44
N ILE A 62 -8.03 -9.70 -2.38
CA ILE A 62 -7.48 -10.78 -1.52
C ILE A 62 -8.62 -11.50 -0.78
N PHE A 63 -9.69 -10.80 -0.39
CA PHE A 63 -10.82 -11.42 0.29
C PHE A 63 -11.55 -12.38 -0.64
N ASP A 64 -11.76 -11.95 -1.88
CA ASP A 64 -12.37 -12.76 -2.93
C ASP A 64 -11.53 -14.00 -3.26
N PHE A 65 -10.21 -13.85 -3.30
CA PHE A 65 -9.28 -14.97 -3.45
C PHE A 65 -9.45 -16.03 -2.34
N HIS A 66 -9.73 -15.60 -1.11
CA HIS A 66 -9.93 -16.47 0.06
C HIS A 66 -11.40 -16.77 0.38
N ARG A 67 -12.34 -16.36 -0.48
CA ARG A 67 -13.78 -16.35 -0.16
C ARG A 67 -14.29 -17.71 0.30
N GLU A 68 -13.88 -18.79 -0.36
CA GLU A 68 -14.33 -20.15 -0.01
C GLU A 68 -13.87 -20.59 1.39
N GLU A 69 -12.64 -20.24 1.78
CA GLU A 69 -12.11 -20.51 3.12
C GLU A 69 -12.82 -19.65 4.18
N LEU A 70 -13.09 -18.38 3.84
CA LEU A 70 -13.66 -17.40 4.74
C LEU A 70 -15.18 -17.54 4.91
N GLN A 71 -15.89 -18.15 3.95
CA GLN A 71 -17.36 -18.26 3.96
C GLN A 71 -17.89 -18.84 5.27
N ARG A 72 -17.21 -19.86 5.83
CA ARG A 72 -17.59 -20.51 7.09
C ARG A 72 -17.57 -19.57 8.30
N TYR A 73 -16.78 -18.52 8.25
CA TYR A 73 -16.70 -17.51 9.30
C TYR A 73 -17.70 -16.38 9.04
N LEU A 74 -17.89 -15.98 7.79
CA LEU A 74 -18.80 -14.88 7.41
C LEU A 74 -20.27 -15.15 7.75
N ASP A 75 -20.66 -16.42 7.79
CA ASP A 75 -22.02 -16.81 8.17
C ASP A 75 -22.31 -16.63 9.67
N MET A 76 -21.29 -16.35 10.50
CA MET A 76 -21.48 -16.13 11.93
C MET A 76 -21.73 -14.65 12.27
N PRO A 77 -22.73 -14.32 13.13
CA PRO A 77 -23.11 -12.93 13.42
C PRO A 77 -21.98 -12.02 13.91
N GLN A 78 -20.98 -12.58 14.60
CA GLN A 78 -19.84 -11.83 15.12
C GLN A 78 -18.86 -11.31 14.03
N TYR A 79 -18.98 -11.75 12.78
CA TYR A 79 -18.12 -11.31 11.67
C TYR A 79 -18.82 -10.40 10.66
N LYS A 80 -20.06 -9.95 10.94
CA LYS A 80 -20.86 -9.12 10.03
C LYS A 80 -20.16 -7.83 9.59
N ASP A 81 -19.39 -7.22 10.49
CA ASP A 81 -18.64 -5.98 10.24
C ASP A 81 -17.12 -6.22 10.14
N TRP A 82 -16.70 -7.49 10.03
CA TRP A 82 -15.28 -7.82 9.94
C TRP A 82 -14.74 -7.46 8.55
N LYS A 83 -13.72 -6.60 8.53
CA LYS A 83 -12.91 -6.34 7.33
C LYS A 83 -11.62 -7.14 7.43
N MET A 84 -11.24 -7.79 6.34
CA MET A 84 -9.98 -8.52 6.29
C MET A 84 -8.80 -7.55 6.51
N PRO A 85 -7.92 -7.82 7.49
CA PRO A 85 -6.78 -6.95 7.73
C PRO A 85 -5.77 -7.09 6.60
N VAL A 86 -5.34 -5.96 6.06
CA VAL A 86 -4.27 -5.84 5.06
C VAL A 86 -3.29 -4.74 5.48
N GLU A 87 -2.03 -4.89 5.09
CA GLU A 87 -0.94 -3.97 5.37
C GLU A 87 -0.15 -3.69 4.09
N ILE A 88 0.51 -2.54 4.02
CA ILE A 88 1.40 -2.20 2.90
C ILE A 88 2.72 -2.93 3.11
N HIS A 89 3.04 -3.85 2.19
CA HIS A 89 4.25 -4.67 2.24
C HIS A 89 5.42 -3.98 1.53
N GLY A 90 5.15 -3.21 0.47
CA GLY A 90 6.18 -2.60 -0.35
C GLY A 90 5.64 -1.44 -1.18
N ILE A 91 6.49 -0.45 -1.44
CA ILE A 91 6.25 0.62 -2.42
C ILE A 91 7.52 0.76 -3.24
N LYS A 92 7.46 0.47 -4.54
CA LYS A 92 8.55 0.74 -5.48
C LYS A 92 8.24 2.03 -6.21
N LEU A 93 8.93 3.09 -5.82
CA LEU A 93 8.79 4.41 -6.42
C LEU A 93 9.37 4.44 -7.84
N PRO A 94 8.81 5.24 -8.76
CA PRO A 94 9.39 5.39 -10.08
C PRO A 94 10.76 6.08 -10.00
N GLU A 95 11.66 5.73 -10.91
CA GLU A 95 12.98 6.37 -11.01
C GLU A 95 12.90 7.80 -11.55
N LYS A 96 11.87 8.07 -12.36
CA LYS A 96 11.55 9.37 -12.97
C LYS A 96 10.06 9.66 -12.84
N PHE A 97 9.72 10.86 -12.40
CA PHE A 97 8.33 11.31 -12.21
C PHE A 97 7.86 12.08 -13.44
N GLU A 98 7.68 11.36 -14.55
CA GLU A 98 7.10 11.86 -15.79
C GLU A 98 5.67 11.35 -15.98
N ALA A 99 4.91 11.95 -16.91
CA ALA A 99 3.55 11.50 -17.21
C ALA A 99 3.57 10.03 -17.68
N GLY A 100 2.83 9.17 -16.98
CA GLY A 100 2.80 7.73 -17.25
C GLY A 100 3.99 6.95 -16.68
N CYS A 101 4.66 7.47 -15.64
CA CYS A 101 5.67 6.72 -14.90
C CYS A 101 5.07 5.45 -14.25
N GLU A 102 5.83 4.36 -14.30
CA GLU A 102 5.46 3.08 -13.73
C GLU A 102 5.96 2.94 -12.29
N TRP A 103 5.10 2.48 -11.39
CA TRP A 103 5.45 2.23 -9.99
C TRP A 103 4.63 1.06 -9.44
N GLU A 104 5.06 0.50 -8.30
CA GLU A 104 4.42 -0.69 -7.74
C GLU A 104 4.01 -0.47 -6.29
N LEU A 105 2.80 -0.92 -5.95
CA LEU A 105 2.28 -1.01 -4.60
C LEU A 105 2.02 -2.48 -4.25
N GLN A 106 2.58 -2.93 -3.14
CA GLN A 106 2.37 -4.28 -2.63
C GLN A 106 1.58 -4.21 -1.33
N ILE A 107 0.40 -4.84 -1.30
CA ILE A 107 -0.50 -4.89 -0.14
C ILE A 107 -0.82 -6.35 0.13
N GLY A 108 -0.72 -6.78 1.38
CA GLY A 108 -0.99 -8.17 1.71
C GLY A 108 -1.46 -8.37 3.13
N ARG A 109 -1.66 -9.63 3.49
CA ARG A 109 -2.06 -9.99 4.85
C ARG A 109 -0.89 -9.78 5.84
N PRO A 110 -1.14 -9.35 7.09
CA PRO A 110 -0.11 -9.00 8.08
C PRO A 110 0.91 -10.07 8.50
N TRP A 111 0.83 -11.30 7.98
CA TRP A 111 1.62 -12.46 8.40
C TRP A 111 2.54 -12.91 7.25
N PHE A 112 3.82 -13.16 7.55
CA PHE A 112 4.86 -13.45 6.55
C PHE A 112 4.50 -14.66 5.66
N GLY A 113 4.45 -14.48 4.33
CA GLY A 113 4.08 -15.52 3.37
C GLY A 113 2.56 -15.70 3.14
N ALA A 114 1.74 -14.82 3.71
CA ALA A 114 0.31 -14.78 3.42
C ALA A 114 0.02 -13.95 2.15
N THR A 115 -1.07 -14.29 1.48
CA THR A 115 -1.46 -13.74 0.19
C THR A 115 -1.27 -12.22 0.08
N GLN A 116 -0.60 -11.82 -0.99
CA GLN A 116 -0.25 -10.45 -1.30
C GLN A 116 -0.73 -10.10 -2.71
N MET A 117 -1.30 -8.91 -2.86
CA MET A 117 -1.56 -8.29 -4.14
C MET A 117 -0.45 -7.31 -4.50
N GLY A 118 0.11 -7.43 -5.70
CA GLY A 118 0.93 -6.42 -6.33
C GLY A 118 0.09 -5.64 -7.34
N LEU A 119 0.14 -4.31 -7.24
CA LEU A 119 -0.50 -3.38 -8.17
C LEU A 119 0.60 -2.66 -8.96
N ILE A 120 0.63 -2.88 -10.26
CA ILE A 120 1.52 -2.18 -11.19
C ILE A 120 0.74 -0.99 -11.73
N MET A 121 1.28 0.20 -11.52
CA MET A 121 0.59 1.46 -11.71
C MET A 121 1.27 2.27 -12.80
N LYS A 122 0.50 2.80 -13.75
CA LYS A 122 0.99 3.77 -14.74
C LYS A 122 0.32 5.12 -14.47
N GLY A 123 1.09 6.06 -13.93
CA GLY A 123 0.49 7.25 -13.32
C GLY A 123 -0.33 6.86 -12.07
N TRP A 124 -1.64 7.10 -12.07
CA TRP A 124 -2.55 6.72 -10.97
C TRP A 124 -3.58 5.66 -11.38
N GLU A 125 -3.35 5.00 -12.51
CA GLU A 125 -4.22 3.92 -13.02
C GLU A 125 -3.52 2.57 -12.84
N ILE A 126 -4.29 1.55 -12.44
CA ILE A 126 -3.81 0.17 -12.36
C ILE A 126 -3.64 -0.32 -13.81
N ASP A 127 -2.40 -0.59 -14.20
CA ASP A 127 -2.04 -1.12 -15.52
C ASP A 127 -2.06 -2.65 -15.52
N ASP A 128 -1.57 -3.27 -14.44
CA ASP A 128 -1.57 -4.71 -14.22
C ASP A 128 -1.64 -5.05 -12.73
N GLU A 129 -2.05 -6.27 -12.41
CA GLU A 129 -2.17 -6.75 -11.04
C GLU A 129 -1.90 -8.25 -10.92
N TYR A 130 -1.39 -8.65 -9.77
CA TYR A 130 -1.14 -10.05 -9.49
C TYR A 130 -1.34 -10.38 -8.01
N ILE A 131 -1.71 -11.63 -7.73
CA ILE A 131 -1.86 -12.17 -6.37
C ILE A 131 -0.87 -13.33 -6.20
N VAL A 132 -0.09 -13.30 -5.11
CA VAL A 132 0.90 -14.32 -4.74
C VAL A 132 0.65 -14.84 -3.33
#